data_AF-K7LHV9-F1
#
_entry.id   AF-K7LHV9-F1
#
_cell.length_a   1.000
_cell.length_b   1.000
_cell.length_c   1.000
_cell.angle_alpha   90.00
_cell.angle_beta   90.00
_cell.angle_gamma   90.00
#
_symmetry.space_group_name_H-M   'P 1'
#
loop_
_entity.id
_entity.type
_entity.pdbx_description
1 polymer ?
#
loop_
_entity_poly.entity_id
_entity_poly.type
_entity_poly.pdbx_seq_one_letter_code
_entity_poly.pdbx_strand_id
1 'polypeptide(L)'
;MEYNLLRFQQPTLNHHYKSTERGHVYQESNIKYVVKAVSKPSFDYEPPTSNSKNMLESIKNFLAAFYWFCYPYTMVGRTLSTISACLIAVEKSSDISPLFFIGLLQALVPYTFLDVYINGVNQLSDLEIDKINKPHLPLASGQLSFTTGFIIAALSLILSFWLSWIIGSWPLIWSIVSCFTLWTAYSINVPFLRWKRHPLLAAMCIFLSFTIISPVTFFLHMQTFVFKRPVVFPRSLVFLIVFMSFYSVGIALFKDIPDIEGDKKFGIHSFSARFGQKQVFWICVWGFETAFGVALLAGATSSCLWIKIATGLGHAALASILWYQAKYVDLTSKASVRSFYMLIWKLLFTSYFLIPLIR
;
A
#
# COMPACT_ATOMS: atom_id res chain seq x y z
N MET A 1 0.94 16.72 -1.59
CA MET A 1 2.29 16.37 -1.09
C MET A 1 2.98 15.28 -1.95
N GLU A 2 2.25 14.49 -2.74
CA GLU A 2 2.83 13.45 -3.65
C GLU A 2 3.46 13.98 -4.97
N TYR A 3 3.13 15.19 -5.44
CA TYR A 3 3.54 15.63 -6.79
C TYR A 3 4.90 16.36 -6.84
N ASN A 4 5.43 16.84 -5.71
CA ASN A 4 6.66 17.65 -5.71
C ASN A 4 7.94 16.83 -5.46
N LEU A 5 7.85 15.63 -4.88
CA LEU A 5 9.02 14.77 -4.65
C LEU A 5 9.46 14.01 -5.92
N LEU A 6 8.55 13.74 -6.85
CA LEU A 6 8.86 13.08 -8.13
C LEU A 6 9.67 13.95 -9.10
N ARG A 7 9.81 15.26 -8.85
CA ARG A 7 10.60 16.16 -9.70
C ARG A 7 12.08 16.22 -9.34
N PHE A 8 12.52 15.54 -8.27
CA PHE A 8 13.88 15.67 -7.75
C PHE A 8 14.87 14.57 -8.18
N GLN A 9 14.47 13.58 -8.98
CA GLN A 9 15.39 12.55 -9.50
C GLN A 9 15.03 12.12 -10.92
N GLN A 10 15.38 12.96 -11.90
CA GLN A 10 15.64 12.52 -13.28
C GLN A 10 16.95 13.16 -13.74
N PRO A 11 18.10 12.50 -13.58
CA PRO A 11 19.24 12.74 -14.44
C PRO A 11 18.88 12.19 -15.82
N THR A 12 18.90 13.05 -16.83
CA THR A 12 18.78 12.70 -18.24
C THR A 12 19.85 11.66 -18.61
N LEU A 13 19.48 10.39 -18.70
CA LEU A 13 20.30 9.35 -19.33
C LEU A 13 20.11 9.46 -20.84
N ASN A 14 20.97 10.25 -21.48
CA ASN A 14 21.13 10.27 -22.93
C ASN A 14 21.73 8.94 -23.38
N HIS A 15 20.92 8.10 -24.02
CA HIS A 15 21.41 7.00 -24.84
C HIS A 15 22.06 7.57 -26.11
N HIS A 16 23.37 7.32 -26.27
CA HIS A 16 24.06 7.46 -27.56
C HIS A 16 24.43 6.06 -28.04
N TYR A 17 23.61 5.51 -28.95
CA TYR A 17 23.90 4.30 -29.70
C TYR A 17 24.41 4.74 -31.08
N LYS A 18 25.72 4.58 -31.33
CA LYS A 18 26.32 4.78 -32.66
C LYS A 18 26.63 3.41 -33.26
N SER A 19 25.83 3.03 -34.26
CA SER A 19 26.15 2.00 -35.24
C SER A 19 26.78 2.68 -36.46
N THR A 20 27.97 2.25 -36.87
CA THR A 20 28.47 2.49 -38.24
C THR A 20 29.49 1.42 -38.61
N GLU A 21 29.06 0.46 -39.43
CA GLU A 21 29.91 -0.37 -40.29
C GLU A 21 30.16 0.36 -41.62
N ARG A 22 31.43 0.55 -42.01
CA ARG A 22 31.95 0.39 -43.40
C ARG A 22 33.40 0.89 -43.54
N GLY A 23 34.25 0.01 -44.07
CA GLY A 23 35.10 0.32 -45.23
C GLY A 23 36.50 0.90 -44.99
N HIS A 24 37.49 0.01 -44.93
CA HIS A 24 38.82 0.05 -45.59
C HIS A 24 39.37 1.37 -46.19
N VAL A 25 40.60 1.76 -45.82
CA VAL A 25 41.87 1.67 -46.59
C VAL A 25 42.95 2.61 -46.00
N TYR A 26 44.15 2.04 -45.80
CA TYR A 26 45.49 2.54 -45.52
C TYR A 26 45.90 3.96 -45.97
N GLN A 27 46.69 4.68 -45.14
CA GLN A 27 48.04 5.16 -45.52
C GLN A 27 48.90 5.58 -44.31
N GLU A 28 50.16 5.10 -44.29
CA GLU A 28 51.23 5.41 -43.33
C GLU A 28 51.80 6.84 -43.49
N SER A 29 52.32 7.43 -42.41
CA SER A 29 53.78 7.68 -42.23
C SER A 29 54.14 8.83 -41.25
N ASN A 30 55.10 8.49 -40.37
CA ASN A 30 56.22 9.28 -39.85
C ASN A 30 56.11 10.38 -38.75
N ILE A 31 56.46 9.96 -37.52
CA ILE A 31 57.56 10.44 -36.63
C ILE A 31 57.56 11.93 -36.20
N LYS A 32 57.44 12.16 -34.87
CA LYS A 32 58.48 12.77 -34.00
C LYS A 32 58.08 12.78 -32.52
N TYR A 33 58.95 12.22 -31.69
CA TYR A 33 58.88 12.23 -30.22
C TYR A 33 59.14 13.63 -29.65
N VAL A 34 58.32 14.06 -28.67
CA VAL A 34 58.65 15.14 -27.74
C VAL A 34 58.32 14.66 -26.32
N VAL A 35 59.37 14.43 -25.52
CA VAL A 35 59.29 14.19 -24.08
C VAL A 35 59.29 15.56 -23.38
N LYS A 36 58.26 15.86 -22.58
CA LYS A 36 58.25 17.00 -21.66
C LYS A 36 57.87 16.56 -20.24
N ALA A 37 58.88 16.68 -19.38
CA ALA A 37 58.93 16.83 -17.92
C ALA A 37 57.73 16.40 -17.04
N VAL A 38 58.04 15.51 -16.11
CA VAL A 38 57.25 15.08 -14.95
C VAL A 38 56.94 16.25 -14.01
N SER A 39 55.66 16.53 -13.77
CA SER A 39 55.18 17.34 -12.65
C SER A 39 54.84 16.44 -11.46
N LYS A 40 55.37 16.77 -10.27
CA LYS A 40 55.13 16.14 -8.95
C LYS A 40 53.66 15.76 -8.72
N PRO A 41 53.37 14.65 -8.02
CA PRO A 41 52.02 14.42 -7.50
C PRO A 41 51.74 15.42 -6.38
N SER A 42 50.76 16.30 -6.56
CA SER A 42 50.14 17.02 -5.47
C SER A 42 49.37 16.01 -4.62
N PHE A 43 49.77 15.87 -3.36
CA PHE A 43 48.93 15.27 -2.33
C PHE A 43 47.83 16.26 -1.99
N ASP A 44 46.76 16.29 -2.79
CA ASP A 44 45.53 16.96 -2.41
C ASP A 44 44.83 16.09 -1.37
N TYR A 45 45.00 16.48 -0.10
CA TYR A 45 44.22 15.97 1.03
C TYR A 45 42.79 16.52 0.88
N GLU A 46 41.90 15.78 0.21
CA GLU A 46 40.47 16.08 0.27
C GLU A 46 39.98 15.86 1.71
N PRO A 47 39.38 16.87 2.36
CA PRO A 47 38.84 16.70 3.71
C PRO A 47 37.65 15.72 3.66
N PRO A 48 37.39 14.94 4.72
CA PRO A 48 36.41 13.84 4.76
C PRO A 48 34.93 14.24 4.56
N THR A 49 34.66 15.48 4.15
CA THR A 49 33.32 16.04 3.92
C THR A 49 32.60 15.45 2.71
N SER A 50 33.32 14.86 1.73
CA SER A 50 32.72 14.19 0.57
C SER A 50 31.99 12.90 0.97
N ASN A 51 32.60 12.09 1.86
CA ASN A 51 32.04 10.82 2.31
C ASN A 51 30.75 10.98 3.13
N SER A 52 30.67 12.00 3.99
CA SER A 52 29.47 12.21 4.81
C SER A 52 28.26 12.67 3.97
N LYS A 53 28.49 13.54 2.97
CA LYS A 53 27.44 13.96 2.03
C LYS A 53 26.93 12.79 1.20
N ASN A 54 27.82 11.91 0.73
CA ASN A 54 27.44 10.72 -0.04
C ASN A 54 26.65 9.70 0.82
N MET A 55 27.04 9.50 2.08
CA MET A 55 26.32 8.60 2.99
C MET A 55 24.92 9.13 3.32
N LEU A 56 24.78 10.42 3.63
CA LEU A 56 23.48 11.02 3.91
C LEU A 56 22.54 10.91 2.71
N GLU A 57 23.05 11.12 1.50
CA GLU A 57 22.26 10.99 0.28
C GLU A 57 21.85 9.54 0.00
N SER A 58 22.75 8.59 0.23
CA SER A 58 22.44 7.15 0.15
C SER A 58 21.34 6.74 1.13
N ILE A 59 21.39 7.22 2.37
CA ILE A 59 20.36 6.97 3.39
C ILE A 59 19.03 7.59 2.96
N LYS A 60 19.01 8.83 2.46
CA LYS A 60 17.79 9.48 1.97
C LYS A 60 17.16 8.70 0.81
N ASN A 61 17.98 8.25 -0.15
CA ASN A 61 17.53 7.45 -1.28
C ASN A 61 16.95 6.11 -0.84
N PHE A 62 17.62 5.44 0.10
CA PHE A 62 17.11 4.20 0.68
C PHE A 62 15.79 4.41 1.42
N LEU A 63 15.66 5.48 2.21
CA LEU A 63 14.41 5.79 2.93
C LEU A 63 13.26 6.11 1.96
N ALA A 64 13.53 6.85 0.89
CA ALA A 64 12.53 7.12 -0.15
C ALA A 64 12.12 5.83 -0.88
N ALA A 65 13.08 4.98 -1.22
CA ALA A 65 12.82 3.67 -1.81
C ALA A 65 12.03 2.78 -0.85
N PHE A 66 12.40 2.72 0.43
CA PHE A 66 11.68 1.96 1.45
C PHE A 66 10.24 2.49 1.64
N TYR A 67 10.04 3.81 1.64
CA TYR A 67 8.71 4.41 1.72
C TYR A 67 7.79 3.93 0.59
N TRP A 68 8.28 3.91 -0.65
CA TRP A 68 7.52 3.39 -1.79
C TRP A 68 7.42 1.86 -1.79
N PHE A 69 8.40 1.15 -1.23
CA PHE A 69 8.37 -0.30 -1.05
C PHE A 69 7.20 -0.71 -0.15
N CYS A 70 6.90 0.10 0.86
CA CYS A 70 5.82 -0.20 1.79
C CYS A 70 4.42 0.17 1.28
N TYR A 71 4.26 0.77 0.08
CA TYR A 71 2.98 1.32 -0.41
C TYR A 71 2.30 2.24 0.62
N PRO A 72 2.68 3.53 0.69
CA PRO A 72 2.30 4.39 1.81
C PRO A 72 0.78 4.55 2.01
N TYR A 73 0.01 4.54 0.93
CA TYR A 73 -1.44 4.66 1.01
C TYR A 73 -2.11 3.42 1.60
N THR A 74 -1.58 2.20 1.35
CA THR A 74 -2.12 0.98 1.97
C THR A 74 -1.77 0.96 3.45
N MET A 75 -0.54 1.33 3.82
CA MET A 75 -0.14 1.45 5.22
C MET A 75 -1.04 2.42 6.00
N VAL A 76 -1.24 3.62 5.48
CA VAL A 76 -2.12 4.62 6.13
C VAL A 76 -3.54 4.07 6.27
N GLY A 77 -4.07 3.42 5.23
CA GLY A 77 -5.40 2.79 5.29
C GLY A 77 -5.51 1.72 6.37
N ARG A 78 -4.52 0.84 6.47
CA ARG A 78 -4.48 -0.20 7.51
C ARG A 78 -4.32 0.39 8.90
N THR A 79 -3.44 1.37 9.09
CA THR A 79 -3.27 2.07 10.37
C THR A 79 -4.58 2.72 10.83
N LEU A 80 -5.28 3.42 9.93
CA LEU A 80 -6.57 4.04 10.25
C LEU A 80 -7.65 3.01 10.51
N SER A 81 -7.67 1.90 9.77
CA SER A 81 -8.57 0.78 10.05
C SER A 81 -8.31 0.17 11.44
N THR A 82 -7.05 0.00 11.84
CA THR A 82 -6.68 -0.48 13.19
C THR A 82 -7.15 0.49 14.25
N ILE A 83 -6.86 1.79 14.10
CA ILE A 83 -7.31 2.83 15.04
C ILE A 83 -8.84 2.83 15.14
N SER A 84 -9.54 2.77 14.01
CA SER A 84 -11.01 2.70 13.96
C SER A 84 -11.54 1.48 14.70
N ALA A 85 -10.99 0.29 14.45
CA ALA A 85 -11.41 -0.94 15.12
C ALA A 85 -11.10 -0.94 16.63
N CYS A 86 -9.98 -0.34 17.04
CA CYS A 86 -9.64 -0.18 18.46
C CYS A 86 -10.56 0.82 19.17
N LEU A 87 -10.91 1.93 18.51
CA LEU A 87 -11.85 2.94 19.04
C LEU A 87 -13.27 2.38 19.21
N ILE A 88 -13.68 1.41 18.39
CA ILE A 88 -14.97 0.73 18.53
C ILE A 88 -15.09 -0.01 19.87
N ALA A 89 -13.99 -0.47 20.47
CA ALA A 89 -13.98 -1.12 21.79
C ALA A 89 -14.09 -0.16 22.98
N VAL A 90 -14.10 1.16 22.74
CA VAL A 90 -14.19 2.19 23.79
C VAL A 90 -15.66 2.40 24.17
N GLU A 91 -16.03 1.96 25.37
CA GLU A 91 -17.40 2.07 25.89
C GLU A 91 -17.60 3.38 26.67
N LYS A 92 -16.60 3.79 27.45
CA LYS A 92 -16.63 4.99 28.30
C LYS A 92 -15.40 5.87 28.09
N SER A 93 -15.50 7.15 28.42
CA SER A 93 -14.39 8.11 28.26
C SER A 93 -13.13 7.72 29.04
N SER A 94 -13.28 7.07 30.19
CA SER A 94 -12.15 6.57 31.00
C SER A 94 -11.40 5.40 30.39
N ASP A 95 -11.90 4.78 29.32
CA ASP A 95 -11.16 3.77 28.57
C ASP A 95 -10.01 4.40 27.79
N ILE A 96 -10.16 5.66 27.35
CA ILE A 96 -9.09 6.44 26.73
C ILE A 96 -8.08 6.83 27.81
N SER A 97 -7.15 5.91 28.03
CA SER A 97 -6.14 5.95 29.09
C SER A 97 -4.79 5.51 28.51
N PRO A 98 -3.67 5.64 29.26
CA PRO A 98 -2.40 5.07 28.83
C PRO A 98 -2.48 3.59 28.42
N LEU A 99 -3.35 2.81 29.08
CA LEU A 99 -3.61 1.41 28.74
C LEU A 99 -4.18 1.25 27.31
N PHE A 100 -5.09 2.12 26.90
CA PHE A 100 -5.62 2.13 25.53
C PHE A 100 -4.52 2.38 24.51
N PHE A 101 -3.65 3.37 24.74
CA PHE A 101 -2.55 3.69 23.83
C PHE A 101 -1.52 2.57 23.76
N ILE A 102 -1.24 1.87 24.87
CA ILE A 102 -0.40 0.67 24.88
C ILE A 102 -1.03 -0.43 24.01
N GLY A 103 -2.33 -0.72 24.20
CA GLY A 103 -3.06 -1.70 23.38
C GLY A 103 -3.09 -1.34 21.89
N LEU A 104 -3.30 -0.06 21.58
CA LEU A 104 -3.25 0.42 20.20
C LEU A 104 -1.87 0.22 19.56
N LEU A 105 -0.78 0.51 20.28
CA LEU A 105 0.58 0.26 19.80
C LEU A 105 0.88 -1.24 19.68
N GLN A 106 0.36 -2.07 20.59
CA GLN A 106 0.46 -3.53 20.51
C GLN A 106 -0.20 -4.08 19.24
N ALA A 107 -1.30 -3.49 18.77
CA ALA A 107 -1.90 -3.85 17.49
C ALA A 107 -1.12 -3.28 16.28
N LEU A 108 -0.75 -1.99 16.33
CA LEU A 108 -0.15 -1.28 15.20
C LEU A 108 1.26 -1.77 14.86
N VAL A 109 2.14 -1.96 15.85
CA VAL A 109 3.56 -2.20 15.58
C VAL A 109 3.80 -3.56 14.89
N PRO A 110 3.32 -4.71 15.41
CA PRO A 110 3.50 -5.99 14.73
C PRO A 110 2.85 -5.98 13.34
N TYR A 111 1.65 -5.40 13.23
CA TYR A 111 0.92 -5.39 11.98
C TYR A 111 1.54 -4.48 10.92
N THR A 112 2.23 -3.41 11.32
CA THR A 112 3.03 -2.58 10.41
C THR A 112 4.13 -3.40 9.76
N PHE A 113 4.85 -4.22 10.53
CA PHE A 113 5.85 -5.13 9.97
C PHE A 113 5.23 -6.19 9.06
N LEU A 114 4.05 -6.71 9.40
CA LEU A 114 3.31 -7.60 8.49
C LEU A 114 2.96 -6.91 7.17
N ASP A 115 2.56 -5.64 7.20
CA ASP A 115 2.23 -4.90 5.98
C ASP A 115 3.48 -4.68 5.09
N VAL A 116 4.63 -4.39 5.70
CA VAL A 116 5.91 -4.35 4.96
C VAL A 116 6.20 -5.70 4.29
N TYR A 117 5.97 -6.81 4.99
CA TYR A 117 6.08 -8.15 4.39
C TYR A 117 5.10 -8.33 3.23
N ILE A 118 3.80 -8.02 3.41
CA ILE A 118 2.76 -8.20 2.40
C ILE A 118 3.09 -7.41 1.12
N ASN A 119 3.47 -6.15 1.28
CA ASN A 119 3.81 -5.27 0.15
C ASN A 119 5.12 -5.71 -0.51
N GLY A 120 6.09 -6.16 0.27
CA GLY A 120 7.36 -6.68 -0.21
C GLY A 120 7.22 -7.99 -0.98
N VAL A 121 6.52 -8.99 -0.45
CA VAL A 121 6.31 -10.29 -1.13
C VAL A 121 5.51 -10.11 -2.42
N ASN A 122 4.56 -9.16 -2.46
CA ASN A 122 3.85 -8.82 -3.69
C ASN A 122 4.81 -8.26 -4.75
N GLN A 123 5.59 -7.22 -4.43
CA GLN A 123 6.53 -6.61 -5.40
C GLN A 123 7.63 -7.59 -5.84
N LEU A 124 8.14 -8.43 -4.94
CA LEU A 124 9.11 -9.47 -5.28
C LEU A 124 8.53 -10.48 -6.27
N SER A 125 7.28 -10.91 -6.05
CA SER A 125 6.60 -11.90 -6.91
C SER A 125 6.09 -11.31 -8.22
N ASP A 126 5.87 -9.99 -8.26
CA ASP A 126 5.37 -9.25 -9.41
C ASP A 126 6.46 -8.43 -10.12
N LEU A 127 7.75 -8.63 -9.83
CA LEU A 127 8.84 -7.81 -10.36
C LEU A 127 8.73 -7.52 -11.87
N GLU A 128 8.53 -8.56 -12.68
CA GLU A 128 8.43 -8.43 -14.14
C GLU A 128 7.09 -7.81 -14.61
N ILE A 129 6.02 -7.97 -13.83
CA ILE A 129 4.71 -7.36 -14.09
C ILE A 129 4.77 -5.86 -13.76
N ASP A 130 5.37 -5.52 -12.61
CA ASP A 130 5.48 -4.16 -12.11
C ASP A 130 6.45 -3.31 -12.97
N LYS A 131 7.41 -3.91 -13.68
CA LYS A 131 8.16 -3.19 -14.73
C LYS A 131 7.27 -2.59 -15.83
N ILE A 132 6.09 -3.17 -16.07
CA ILE A 132 5.11 -2.68 -17.06
C ILE A 132 4.09 -1.76 -16.39
N ASN A 133 3.47 -2.23 -15.31
CA ASN A 133 2.36 -1.52 -14.67
C ASN A 133 2.82 -0.35 -13.81
N LYS A 134 3.94 -0.52 -13.10
CA LYS A 134 4.40 0.37 -12.02
C LYS A 134 5.94 0.53 -12.03
N PRO A 135 6.55 1.01 -13.14
CA PRO A 135 8.01 1.05 -13.32
C PRO A 135 8.74 1.95 -12.31
N HIS A 136 8.01 2.83 -11.61
CA HIS A 136 8.52 3.72 -10.58
C HIS A 136 8.74 3.03 -9.23
N LEU A 137 8.25 1.79 -9.03
CA LEU A 137 8.43 1.09 -7.76
C LEU A 137 9.90 0.74 -7.53
N PRO A 138 10.35 0.66 -6.26
CA PRO A 138 11.77 0.50 -5.95
C PRO A 138 12.44 -0.73 -6.55
N LEU A 139 11.74 -1.87 -6.55
CA LEU A 139 12.26 -3.11 -7.13
C LEU A 139 12.24 -3.07 -8.67
N ALA A 140 11.15 -2.56 -9.27
CA ALA A 140 11.01 -2.47 -10.73
C ALA A 140 11.96 -1.45 -11.36
N SER A 141 12.22 -0.33 -10.67
CA SER A 141 13.15 0.74 -11.08
C SER A 141 14.62 0.43 -10.78
N GLY A 142 14.90 -0.59 -9.95
CA GLY A 142 16.25 -0.93 -9.51
C GLY A 142 16.81 -0.07 -8.37
N GLN A 143 16.01 0.81 -7.76
CA GLN A 143 16.40 1.54 -6.54
C GLN A 143 16.66 0.61 -5.34
N LEU A 144 15.97 -0.52 -5.29
CA LEU A 144 16.27 -1.63 -4.38
C LEU A 144 16.63 -2.87 -5.19
N SER A 145 17.68 -3.59 -4.75
CA SER A 145 17.98 -4.90 -5.31
C SER A 145 16.94 -5.93 -4.87
N PHE A 146 16.75 -6.98 -5.67
CA PHE A 146 15.87 -8.10 -5.32
C PHE A 146 16.24 -8.70 -3.96
N THR A 147 17.53 -8.93 -3.71
CA THR A 147 18.06 -9.47 -2.45
C THR A 147 17.74 -8.56 -1.27
N THR A 148 17.90 -7.24 -1.42
CA THR A 148 17.57 -6.28 -0.38
C THR A 148 16.07 -6.29 -0.07
N GLY A 149 15.21 -6.28 -1.09
CA GLY A 149 13.76 -6.37 -0.91
C GLY A 149 13.34 -7.67 -0.21
N PHE A 150 13.96 -8.80 -0.57
CA PHE A 150 13.74 -10.09 0.08
C PHE A 150 14.12 -10.07 1.56
N ILE A 151 15.31 -9.54 1.89
CA ILE A 151 15.77 -9.41 3.28
C ILE A 151 14.81 -8.53 4.09
N ILE A 152 14.40 -7.38 3.55
CA ILE A 152 13.44 -6.47 4.22
C ILE A 152 12.13 -7.19 4.51
N ALA A 153 11.55 -7.88 3.52
CA ALA A 153 10.30 -8.60 3.69
C ALA A 153 10.44 -9.73 4.73
N ALA A 154 11.50 -10.54 4.65
CA ALA A 154 11.75 -11.65 5.57
C ALA A 154 11.96 -11.19 7.02
N LEU A 155 12.79 -10.16 7.24
CA LEU A 155 13.02 -9.60 8.57
C LEU A 155 11.75 -8.98 9.15
N SER A 156 10.97 -8.27 8.32
CA SER A 156 9.69 -7.70 8.77
C SER A 156 8.71 -8.81 9.19
N LEU A 157 8.65 -9.91 8.45
CA LEU A 157 7.82 -11.06 8.84
C LEU A 157 8.25 -11.63 10.20
N ILE A 158 9.55 -11.87 10.39
CA ILE A 158 10.11 -12.39 11.65
C ILE A 158 9.75 -11.45 12.80
N LEU A 159 9.96 -10.13 12.64
CA LEU A 159 9.64 -9.13 13.65
C LEU A 159 8.14 -9.08 13.97
N SER A 160 7.27 -9.17 12.95
CA SER A 160 5.82 -9.22 13.14
C SER A 160 5.40 -10.40 14.03
N PHE A 161 5.87 -11.60 13.69
CA PHE A 161 5.57 -12.81 14.46
C PHE A 161 6.16 -12.74 15.87
N TRP A 162 7.42 -12.34 15.99
CA TRP A 162 8.11 -12.23 17.28
C TRP A 162 7.43 -11.25 18.22
N LEU A 163 7.09 -10.04 17.75
CA LEU A 163 6.41 -9.03 18.56
C LEU A 163 5.01 -9.50 18.98
N SER A 164 4.23 -10.07 18.07
CA SER A 164 2.89 -10.56 18.42
C SER A 164 2.92 -11.72 19.40
N TRP A 165 3.95 -12.57 19.33
CA TRP A 165 4.14 -13.66 20.27
C TRP A 165 4.47 -13.13 21.67
N ILE A 166 5.38 -12.16 21.78
CA ILE A 166 5.74 -11.53 23.06
C ILE A 166 4.55 -10.77 23.67
N ILE A 167 3.73 -10.12 22.86
CA ILE A 167 2.50 -9.47 23.34
C ILE A 167 1.53 -10.50 23.93
N GLY A 168 1.46 -11.71 23.37
CA GLY A 168 0.64 -12.81 23.90
C GLY A 168 -0.86 -12.66 23.66
N SER A 169 -1.28 -11.77 22.76
CA SER A 169 -2.69 -11.58 22.41
C SER A 169 -3.09 -12.54 21.28
N TRP A 170 -3.87 -13.57 21.61
CA TRP A 170 -4.39 -14.53 20.62
C TRP A 170 -5.10 -13.87 19.42
N PRO A 171 -5.96 -12.85 19.57
CA PRO A 171 -6.52 -12.12 18.43
C PRO A 171 -5.47 -11.58 17.46
N LEU A 172 -4.38 -10.98 17.97
CA LEU A 172 -3.31 -10.45 17.12
C LEU A 172 -2.51 -11.57 16.44
N ILE A 173 -2.20 -12.65 17.18
CA ILE A 173 -1.50 -13.82 16.63
C ILE A 173 -2.31 -14.40 15.47
N TRP A 174 -3.62 -14.61 15.66
CA TRP A 174 -4.51 -15.10 14.61
C TRP A 174 -4.59 -14.12 13.43
N SER A 175 -4.66 -12.81 13.68
CA SER A 175 -4.62 -11.82 12.60
C SER A 175 -3.37 -11.98 11.74
N ILE A 176 -2.21 -12.11 12.37
CA ILE A 176 -0.93 -12.20 11.66
C ILE A 176 -0.84 -13.52 10.90
N VAL A 177 -1.15 -14.66 11.53
CA VAL A 177 -1.13 -15.98 10.89
C VAL A 177 -2.07 -16.01 9.68
N SER A 178 -3.31 -15.54 9.83
CA SER A 178 -4.30 -15.55 8.76
C SER A 178 -3.92 -14.60 7.63
N CYS A 179 -3.53 -13.36 7.92
CA CYS A 179 -3.11 -12.41 6.89
C CYS A 179 -1.81 -12.88 6.20
N PHE A 180 -0.80 -13.32 6.94
CA PHE A 180 0.41 -13.91 6.36
C PHE A 180 0.06 -15.02 5.37
N THR A 181 -0.75 -16.00 5.78
CA THR A 181 -1.12 -17.15 4.94
C THR A 181 -1.84 -16.70 3.67
N LEU A 182 -2.86 -15.84 3.80
CA LEU A 182 -3.64 -15.34 2.66
C LEU A 182 -2.79 -14.54 1.67
N TRP A 183 -2.00 -13.59 2.15
CA TRP A 183 -1.21 -12.70 1.30
C TRP A 183 0.00 -13.41 0.67
N THR A 184 0.55 -14.42 1.35
CA THR A 184 1.56 -15.33 0.78
C THR A 184 0.95 -16.17 -0.35
N ALA A 185 -0.22 -16.79 -0.11
CA ALA A 185 -0.92 -17.57 -1.12
C ALA A 185 -1.37 -16.73 -2.32
N TYR A 186 -1.74 -15.47 -2.07
CA TYR A 186 -2.02 -14.48 -3.11
C TYR A 186 -0.79 -14.17 -3.97
N SER A 187 0.37 -13.95 -3.35
CA SER A 187 1.56 -13.39 -4.01
C SER A 187 2.47 -14.44 -4.63
N ILE A 188 2.88 -15.47 -3.90
CA ILE A 188 4.01 -16.32 -4.30
C ILE A 188 3.66 -17.18 -5.52
N ASN A 189 4.57 -17.23 -6.50
CA ASN A 189 4.41 -17.97 -7.75
C ASN A 189 4.91 -19.42 -7.65
N VAL A 190 4.23 -20.24 -6.84
CA VAL A 190 4.46 -21.70 -6.73
C VAL A 190 3.14 -22.46 -6.93
N PRO A 191 3.17 -23.76 -7.29
CA PRO A 191 1.94 -24.56 -7.48
C PRO A 191 0.98 -24.46 -6.28
N PHE A 192 -0.32 -24.38 -6.56
CA PHE A 192 -1.44 -24.14 -5.59
C PHE A 192 -1.47 -22.77 -4.90
N LEU A 193 -0.37 -22.01 -4.96
CA LEU A 193 -0.33 -20.60 -4.59
C LEU A 193 -0.43 -19.74 -5.87
N ARG A 194 -0.24 -18.43 -5.77
CA ARG A 194 -0.48 -17.42 -6.82
C ARG A 194 -1.96 -17.15 -7.08
N TRP A 195 -2.75 -17.03 -6.02
CA TRP A 195 -4.19 -16.77 -6.12
C TRP A 195 -4.52 -15.47 -6.86
N LYS A 196 -3.59 -14.53 -6.99
CA LYS A 196 -3.73 -13.34 -7.87
C LYS A 196 -4.13 -13.69 -9.31
N ARG A 197 -3.74 -14.88 -9.83
CA ARG A 197 -4.17 -15.37 -11.16
C ARG A 197 -5.67 -15.64 -11.28
N HIS A 198 -6.34 -15.89 -10.15
CA HIS A 198 -7.76 -16.18 -10.08
C HIS A 198 -8.50 -14.97 -9.49
N PRO A 199 -9.26 -14.20 -10.30
CA PRO A 199 -9.83 -12.92 -9.85
C PRO A 199 -10.72 -13.04 -8.60
N LEU A 200 -11.45 -14.15 -8.48
CA LEU A 200 -12.28 -14.42 -7.29
C LEU A 200 -11.43 -14.63 -6.04
N LEU A 201 -10.39 -15.46 -6.10
CA LEU A 201 -9.50 -15.70 -4.95
C LEU A 201 -8.72 -14.42 -4.57
N ALA A 202 -8.31 -13.65 -5.58
CA ALA A 202 -7.70 -12.33 -5.40
C ALA A 202 -8.62 -11.38 -4.62
N ALA A 203 -9.90 -11.29 -5.03
CA ALA A 203 -10.89 -10.46 -4.36
C ALA A 203 -11.21 -10.97 -2.94
N MET A 204 -11.33 -12.30 -2.76
CA MET A 204 -11.56 -12.91 -1.45
C MET A 204 -10.41 -12.66 -0.47
N CYS A 205 -9.15 -12.67 -0.93
CA CYS A 205 -8.00 -12.35 -0.09
C CYS A 205 -8.08 -10.92 0.49
N ILE A 206 -8.43 -9.95 -0.37
CA ILE A 206 -8.59 -8.54 0.04
C ILE A 206 -9.80 -8.41 0.97
N PHE A 207 -10.94 -8.98 0.58
CA PHE A 207 -12.17 -8.96 1.36
C PHE A 207 -11.96 -9.54 2.76
N LEU A 208 -11.46 -10.76 2.87
CA LEU A 208 -11.25 -11.42 4.16
C LEU A 208 -10.30 -10.64 5.04
N SER A 209 -9.21 -10.09 4.48
CA SER A 209 -8.23 -9.32 5.24
C SER A 209 -8.82 -8.00 5.76
N PHE A 210 -9.40 -7.20 4.87
CA PHE A 210 -9.83 -5.82 5.17
C PHE A 210 -11.20 -5.76 5.86
N THR A 211 -12.10 -6.70 5.60
CA THR A 211 -13.48 -6.69 6.11
C THR A 211 -13.62 -7.51 7.38
N ILE A 212 -12.94 -8.65 7.47
CA ILE A 212 -13.16 -9.63 8.56
C ILE A 212 -11.96 -9.67 9.50
N ILE A 213 -10.83 -10.21 9.04
CA ILE A 213 -9.70 -10.56 9.89
C ILE A 213 -9.22 -9.35 10.67
N SER A 214 -8.80 -8.29 9.98
CA SER A 214 -8.16 -7.16 10.64
C SER A 214 -9.13 -6.37 11.55
N PRO A 215 -10.31 -5.90 11.09
CA PRO A 215 -11.23 -5.19 11.98
C PRO A 215 -11.66 -6.00 13.21
N VAL A 216 -11.98 -7.29 13.03
CA VAL A 216 -12.48 -8.13 14.13
C VAL A 216 -11.37 -8.45 15.13
N THR A 217 -10.17 -8.81 14.67
CA THR A 217 -9.07 -9.17 15.56
C THR A 217 -8.54 -7.97 16.35
N PHE A 218 -8.47 -6.77 15.75
CA PHE A 218 -8.07 -5.56 16.47
C PHE A 218 -9.10 -5.13 17.51
N PHE A 219 -10.40 -5.22 17.17
CA PHE A 219 -11.47 -5.03 18.15
C PHE A 219 -11.34 -6.04 19.29
N LEU A 220 -11.19 -7.34 18.99
CA LEU A 220 -11.07 -8.39 19.99
C LEU A 220 -9.80 -8.25 20.84
N HIS A 221 -8.69 -7.78 20.28
CA HIS A 221 -7.49 -7.43 21.04
C HIS A 221 -7.81 -6.39 22.12
N MET A 222 -8.46 -5.29 21.74
CA MET A 222 -8.84 -4.27 22.71
C MET A 222 -9.86 -4.79 23.72
N GLN A 223 -10.93 -5.46 23.25
CA GLN A 223 -12.02 -5.94 24.09
C GLN A 223 -11.56 -6.97 25.12
N THR A 224 -10.88 -8.02 24.67
CA THR A 224 -10.59 -9.20 25.50
C THR A 224 -9.20 -9.15 26.14
N PHE A 225 -8.20 -8.60 25.45
CA PHE A 225 -6.82 -8.62 25.93
C PHE A 225 -6.46 -7.35 26.71
N VAL A 226 -6.82 -6.17 26.20
CA VAL A 226 -6.48 -4.89 26.83
C VAL A 226 -7.45 -4.54 27.95
N PHE A 227 -8.76 -4.53 27.66
CA PHE A 227 -9.79 -4.16 28.62
C PHE A 227 -10.32 -5.32 29.48
N LYS A 228 -9.94 -6.57 29.15
CA LYS A 228 -10.37 -7.79 29.86
C LYS A 228 -11.89 -7.94 29.97
N ARG A 229 -12.61 -7.53 28.92
CA ARG A 229 -14.08 -7.59 28.83
C ARG A 229 -14.53 -8.84 28.08
N PRO A 230 -15.77 -9.33 28.33
CA PRO A 230 -16.35 -10.38 27.51
C PRO A 230 -16.51 -9.93 26.06
N VAL A 231 -16.56 -10.91 25.15
CA VAL A 231 -16.81 -10.67 23.73
C VAL A 231 -18.27 -10.24 23.56
N VAL A 232 -18.47 -8.96 23.30
CA VAL A 232 -19.77 -8.38 22.93
C VAL A 232 -19.55 -7.56 21.67
N PHE A 233 -20.19 -7.93 20.57
CA PHE A 233 -20.03 -7.21 19.30
C PHE A 233 -20.94 -5.98 19.26
N PRO A 234 -20.40 -4.75 19.30
CA PRO A 234 -21.22 -3.55 19.21
C PRO A 234 -21.77 -3.37 17.80
N ARG A 235 -22.88 -2.63 17.67
CA ARG A 235 -23.49 -2.30 16.37
C ARG A 235 -22.49 -1.61 15.43
N SER A 236 -21.62 -0.79 15.97
CA SER A 236 -20.55 -0.09 15.25
C SER A 236 -19.58 -1.05 14.53
N LEU A 237 -19.24 -2.19 15.13
CA LEU A 237 -18.42 -3.22 14.47
C LEU A 237 -19.17 -3.87 13.31
N VAL A 238 -20.45 -4.18 13.50
CA VAL A 238 -21.30 -4.73 12.43
C VAL A 238 -21.38 -3.75 11.27
N PHE A 239 -21.59 -2.46 11.54
CA PHE A 239 -21.59 -1.41 10.52
C PHE A 239 -20.25 -1.29 9.79
N LEU A 240 -19.12 -1.35 10.51
CA LEU A 240 -17.80 -1.37 9.90
C LEU A 240 -17.64 -2.56 8.94
N ILE A 241 -18.06 -3.76 9.35
CA ILE A 241 -18.00 -4.97 8.53
C ILE A 241 -18.88 -4.83 7.28
N VAL A 242 -20.12 -4.36 7.42
CA VAL A 242 -21.02 -4.18 6.26
C VAL A 242 -20.47 -3.10 5.31
N PHE A 243 -20.02 -1.96 5.84
CA PHE A 243 -19.37 -0.92 5.03
C PHE A 243 -18.18 -1.48 4.25
N MET A 244 -17.26 -2.15 4.94
CA MET A 244 -16.06 -2.73 4.35
C MET A 244 -16.39 -3.87 3.38
N SER A 245 -17.51 -4.57 3.55
CA SER A 245 -17.92 -5.64 2.64
C SER A 245 -18.11 -5.14 1.20
N PHE A 246 -18.72 -3.97 1.02
CA PHE A 246 -18.86 -3.33 -0.29
C PHE A 246 -17.58 -2.60 -0.71
N TYR A 247 -16.96 -1.88 0.23
CA TYR A 247 -15.79 -1.06 -0.07
C TYR A 247 -14.56 -1.88 -0.49
N SER A 248 -14.28 -2.98 0.22
CA SER A 248 -13.12 -3.85 -0.05
C SER A 248 -13.25 -4.57 -1.39
N VAL A 249 -14.46 -4.96 -1.80
CA VAL A 249 -14.72 -5.53 -3.14
C VAL A 249 -14.43 -4.49 -4.21
N GLY A 250 -14.89 -3.25 -4.00
CA GLY A 250 -14.57 -2.13 -4.88
C GLY A 250 -13.05 -1.91 -5.02
N ILE A 251 -12.30 -1.90 -3.91
CA ILE A 251 -10.83 -1.79 -3.93
C ILE A 251 -10.21 -2.97 -4.70
N ALA A 252 -10.68 -4.19 -4.44
CA ALA A 252 -10.14 -5.40 -5.05
C ALA A 252 -10.31 -5.41 -6.57
N LEU A 253 -11.43 -4.91 -7.08
CA LEU A 253 -11.69 -4.81 -8.51
C LEU A 253 -11.00 -3.60 -9.14
N PHE A 254 -10.99 -2.45 -8.44
CA PHE A 254 -10.41 -1.22 -8.98
C PHE A 254 -8.90 -1.33 -9.14
N LYS A 255 -8.19 -2.00 -8.21
CA LYS A 255 -6.73 -2.15 -8.28
C LYS A 255 -6.26 -2.78 -9.61
N ASP A 256 -7.09 -3.63 -10.21
CA ASP A 256 -6.77 -4.35 -11.44
C ASP A 256 -7.01 -3.50 -12.70
N ILE A 257 -7.67 -2.35 -12.58
CA ILE A 257 -7.92 -1.46 -13.72
C ILE A 257 -6.62 -0.84 -14.27
N PRO A 258 -5.76 -0.20 -13.46
CA PRO A 258 -4.48 0.32 -13.96
C PRO A 258 -3.49 -0.78 -14.37
N ASP A 259 -3.70 -2.02 -13.90
CA ASP A 259 -2.76 -3.14 -14.04
C ASP A 259 -3.07 -4.07 -15.23
N ILE A 260 -4.11 -3.78 -16.03
CA ILE A 260 -4.59 -4.65 -17.14
C ILE A 260 -3.48 -5.07 -18.10
N GLU A 261 -2.59 -4.15 -18.48
CA GLU A 261 -1.58 -4.39 -19.51
C GLU A 261 -0.55 -5.45 -19.08
N GLY A 262 0.06 -5.24 -17.91
CA GLY A 262 1.00 -6.20 -17.32
C GLY A 262 0.32 -7.51 -16.98
N ASP A 263 -0.87 -7.47 -16.37
CA ASP A 263 -1.60 -8.69 -15.98
C ASP A 263 -1.89 -9.56 -17.22
N LYS A 264 -2.40 -8.96 -18.31
CA LYS A 264 -2.69 -9.68 -19.56
C LYS A 264 -1.42 -10.31 -20.17
N LYS A 265 -0.28 -9.61 -20.15
CA LYS A 265 0.98 -10.12 -20.71
C LYS A 265 1.52 -11.34 -19.93
N PHE A 266 1.22 -11.44 -18.64
CA PHE A 266 1.64 -12.54 -17.77
C PHE A 266 0.54 -13.58 -17.52
N GLY A 267 -0.52 -13.59 -18.34
CA GLY A 267 -1.61 -14.58 -18.28
C GLY A 267 -2.56 -14.42 -17.09
N ILE A 268 -2.56 -13.25 -16.44
CA ILE A 268 -3.50 -12.91 -15.37
C ILE A 268 -4.72 -12.26 -16.02
N HIS A 269 -5.84 -12.99 -16.04
CA HIS A 269 -7.10 -12.48 -16.59
C HIS A 269 -7.97 -11.89 -15.48
N SER A 270 -7.63 -10.69 -15.03
CA SER A 270 -8.38 -9.91 -14.03
C SER A 270 -9.83 -9.63 -14.47
N PHE A 271 -10.69 -9.19 -13.53
CA PHE A 271 -12.07 -8.80 -13.87
C PHE A 271 -12.11 -7.70 -14.93
N SER A 272 -11.23 -6.70 -14.81
CA SER A 272 -11.10 -5.59 -15.76
C SER A 272 -10.65 -6.07 -17.16
N ALA A 273 -9.78 -7.09 -17.23
CA ALA A 273 -9.39 -7.71 -18.48
C ALA A 273 -10.51 -8.54 -19.13
N ARG A 274 -11.43 -9.12 -18.36
CA ARG A 274 -12.53 -9.97 -18.85
C ARG A 274 -13.79 -9.19 -19.26
N PHE A 275 -14.22 -8.25 -18.43
CA PHE A 275 -15.47 -7.49 -18.61
C PHE A 275 -15.25 -6.10 -19.20
N GLY A 276 -13.99 -5.67 -19.31
CA GLY A 276 -13.63 -4.35 -19.78
C GLY A 276 -13.57 -3.31 -18.67
N GLN A 277 -12.64 -2.39 -18.84
CA GLN A 277 -12.32 -1.35 -17.86
C GLN A 277 -13.51 -0.48 -17.47
N LYS A 278 -14.32 -0.04 -18.43
CA LYS A 278 -15.47 0.85 -18.19
C LYS A 278 -16.55 0.20 -17.34
N GLN A 279 -16.87 -1.06 -17.60
CA GLN A 279 -17.89 -1.78 -16.83
C GLN A 279 -17.42 -2.00 -15.40
N VAL A 280 -16.19 -2.50 -15.22
CA VAL A 280 -15.62 -2.73 -13.88
C VAL A 280 -15.48 -1.42 -13.10
N PHE A 281 -15.06 -0.33 -13.74
CA PHE A 281 -15.01 0.99 -13.11
C PHE A 281 -16.35 1.39 -12.49
N TRP A 282 -17.44 1.30 -13.25
CA TRP A 282 -18.77 1.67 -12.74
C TRP A 282 -19.29 0.69 -11.68
N ILE A 283 -18.99 -0.61 -11.79
CA ILE A 283 -19.29 -1.58 -10.72
C ILE A 283 -18.61 -1.17 -9.41
N CYS A 284 -17.32 -0.77 -9.47
CA CYS A 284 -16.60 -0.30 -8.29
C CYS A 284 -17.25 0.97 -7.71
N VAL A 285 -17.57 1.97 -8.56
CA VAL A 285 -18.23 3.21 -8.13
C VAL A 285 -19.54 2.90 -7.41
N TRP A 286 -20.41 2.07 -8.01
CA TRP A 286 -21.67 1.66 -7.36
C TRP A 286 -21.45 0.91 -6.03
N GLY A 287 -20.42 0.07 -5.94
CA GLY A 287 -20.04 -0.61 -4.70
C GLY A 287 -19.63 0.39 -3.61
N PHE A 288 -18.80 1.39 -3.95
CA PHE A 288 -18.40 2.43 -3.00
C PHE A 288 -19.57 3.33 -2.59
N GLU A 289 -20.45 3.72 -3.52
CA GLU A 289 -21.67 4.47 -3.21
C GLU A 289 -22.59 3.69 -2.27
N THR A 290 -22.72 2.38 -2.48
CA THR A 290 -23.48 1.50 -1.59
C THR A 290 -22.87 1.48 -0.18
N ALA A 291 -21.54 1.43 -0.07
CA ALA A 291 -20.87 1.52 1.22
C ALA A 291 -21.19 2.84 1.94
N PHE A 292 -21.08 3.99 1.24
CA PHE A 292 -21.46 5.28 1.82
C PHE A 292 -22.94 5.36 2.19
N GLY A 293 -23.82 4.78 1.38
CA GLY A 293 -25.24 4.66 1.70
C GLY A 293 -25.50 3.88 2.99
N VAL A 294 -24.82 2.73 3.19
CA VAL A 294 -24.86 1.96 4.44
C VAL A 294 -24.40 2.81 5.62
N ALA A 295 -23.28 3.53 5.48
CA ALA A 295 -22.76 4.37 6.57
C ALA A 295 -23.66 5.56 6.90
N LEU A 296 -24.29 6.16 5.88
CA LEU A 296 -25.30 7.22 6.06
C LEU A 296 -26.51 6.70 6.83
N LEU A 297 -27.06 5.54 6.42
CA LEU A 297 -28.19 4.91 7.11
C LEU A 297 -27.83 4.54 8.56
N ALA A 298 -26.65 3.98 8.78
CA ALA A 298 -26.15 3.67 10.12
C ALA A 298 -26.02 4.94 10.98
N GLY A 299 -25.44 6.01 10.44
CA GLY A 299 -25.34 7.32 11.12
C GLY A 299 -26.71 7.91 11.48
N ALA A 300 -27.71 7.75 10.60
CA ALA A 300 -29.09 8.20 10.84
C ALA A 300 -29.75 7.51 12.05
N THR A 301 -29.33 6.29 12.40
CA THR A 301 -29.83 5.55 13.57
C THR A 301 -29.24 6.01 14.90
N SER A 302 -28.20 6.84 14.91
CA SER A 302 -27.60 7.33 16.16
C SER A 302 -28.58 8.18 16.97
N SER A 303 -28.58 8.01 18.28
CA SER A 303 -29.42 8.78 19.22
C SER A 303 -28.95 10.22 19.40
N CYS A 304 -27.64 10.46 19.30
CA CYS A 304 -27.05 11.78 19.46
C CYS A 304 -27.13 12.60 18.17
N LEU A 305 -27.77 13.77 18.22
CA LEU A 305 -27.95 14.65 17.06
C LEU A 305 -26.62 15.04 16.40
N TRP A 306 -25.60 15.37 17.19
CA TRP A 306 -24.29 15.77 16.67
C TRP A 306 -23.60 14.62 15.92
N ILE A 307 -23.67 13.41 16.46
CA ILE A 307 -23.12 12.21 15.81
C ILE A 307 -23.90 11.93 14.52
N LYS A 308 -25.23 12.03 14.56
CA LYS A 308 -26.08 11.86 13.39
C LYS A 308 -25.74 12.84 12.26
N ILE A 309 -25.56 14.12 12.60
CA ILE A 309 -25.16 15.15 11.63
C ILE A 309 -23.76 14.86 11.10
N ALA A 310 -22.77 14.63 11.98
CA ALA A 310 -21.39 14.42 11.57
C ALA A 310 -21.22 13.18 10.68
N THR A 311 -21.83 12.05 11.06
CA THR A 311 -21.73 10.80 10.31
C THR A 311 -22.63 10.80 9.07
N GLY A 312 -23.86 11.30 9.17
CA GLY A 312 -24.79 11.37 8.04
C GLY A 312 -24.31 12.33 6.96
N LEU A 313 -24.06 13.60 7.31
CA LEU A 313 -23.55 14.59 6.34
C LEU A 313 -22.14 14.26 5.88
N GLY A 314 -21.29 13.72 6.76
CA GLY A 314 -19.94 13.29 6.42
C GLY A 314 -19.94 12.25 5.30
N HIS A 315 -20.69 11.14 5.45
CA HIS A 315 -20.75 10.12 4.40
C HIS A 315 -21.52 10.59 3.16
N ALA A 316 -22.54 11.44 3.30
CA ALA A 316 -23.21 12.06 2.15
C ALA A 316 -22.26 12.95 1.32
N ALA A 317 -21.39 13.71 1.98
CA ALA A 317 -20.37 14.52 1.33
C ALA A 317 -19.32 13.63 0.62
N LEU A 318 -18.86 12.56 1.26
CA LEU A 318 -17.91 11.61 0.66
C LEU A 318 -18.50 10.92 -0.59
N ALA A 319 -19.76 10.47 -0.52
CA ALA A 319 -20.51 9.94 -1.66
C ALA A 319 -20.60 10.97 -2.79
N SER A 320 -21.00 12.21 -2.47
CA SER A 320 -21.13 13.28 -3.46
C SER A 320 -19.80 13.60 -4.15
N ILE A 321 -18.69 13.61 -3.41
CA ILE A 321 -17.33 13.80 -3.95
C ILE A 321 -16.96 12.64 -4.88
N LEU A 322 -17.20 11.39 -4.46
CA LEU A 322 -16.92 10.22 -5.28
C LEU A 322 -17.68 10.28 -6.61
N TRP A 323 -19.01 10.45 -6.54
CA TRP A 323 -19.88 10.50 -7.71
C TRP A 323 -19.49 11.62 -8.68
N TYR A 324 -19.21 12.81 -8.14
CA TYR A 324 -18.79 13.95 -8.94
C TYR A 324 -17.48 13.65 -9.66
N GLN A 325 -16.46 13.18 -8.95
CA GLN A 325 -15.15 12.88 -9.53
C GLN A 325 -15.21 11.72 -10.53
N ALA A 326 -16.06 10.71 -10.29
CA ALA A 326 -16.21 9.55 -11.16
C ALA A 326 -16.66 9.92 -12.57
N LYS A 327 -17.47 10.97 -12.73
CA LYS A 327 -17.95 11.46 -14.04
C LYS A 327 -16.85 12.02 -14.94
N TYR A 328 -15.74 12.47 -14.36
CA TYR A 328 -14.64 13.13 -15.08
C TYR A 328 -13.40 12.24 -15.23
N VAL A 329 -13.48 10.95 -14.85
CA VAL A 329 -12.37 10.02 -15.01
C VAL A 329 -12.22 9.64 -16.49
N ASP A 330 -11.07 9.95 -17.06
CA ASP A 330 -10.66 9.46 -18.36
C ASP A 330 -10.01 8.08 -18.21
N LEU A 331 -10.76 7.03 -18.54
CA LEU A 331 -10.31 5.65 -18.44
C LEU A 331 -9.17 5.31 -19.42
N THR A 332 -8.97 6.11 -20.47
CA THR A 332 -7.85 5.90 -21.41
C THR A 332 -6.52 6.39 -20.83
N SER A 333 -6.56 7.29 -19.85
CA SER A 333 -5.39 7.85 -19.20
C SER A 333 -5.05 7.09 -17.90
N LYS A 334 -3.92 6.37 -17.90
CA LYS A 334 -3.38 5.73 -16.68
C LYS A 334 -3.23 6.71 -15.52
N ALA A 335 -2.86 7.97 -15.80
CA ALA A 335 -2.72 9.01 -14.79
C ALA A 335 -4.06 9.40 -14.17
N SER A 336 -5.12 9.52 -14.98
CA SER A 336 -6.48 9.82 -14.50
C SER A 336 -7.01 8.71 -13.61
N VAL A 337 -6.90 7.45 -14.06
CA VAL A 337 -7.29 6.25 -13.30
C VAL A 337 -6.53 6.17 -11.97
N ARG A 338 -5.21 6.36 -11.98
CA ARG A 338 -4.39 6.34 -10.76
C ARG A 338 -4.79 7.46 -9.79
N SER A 339 -5.07 8.66 -10.29
CA SER A 339 -5.51 9.78 -9.46
C SER A 339 -6.84 9.49 -8.77
N PHE A 340 -7.80 8.91 -9.51
CA PHE A 340 -9.07 8.46 -8.93
C PHE A 340 -8.89 7.30 -7.93
N TYR A 341 -7.96 6.36 -8.19
CA TYR A 341 -7.62 5.33 -7.21
C TYR A 341 -7.11 5.91 -5.89
N MET A 342 -6.25 6.93 -5.95
CA MET A 342 -5.78 7.63 -4.75
C MET A 342 -6.90 8.41 -4.05
N LEU A 343 -7.88 8.93 -4.79
CA LEU A 343 -9.08 9.53 -4.21
C LEU A 343 -9.89 8.51 -3.41
N ILE A 344 -10.12 7.30 -3.96
CA ILE A 344 -10.82 6.20 -3.25
C ILE A 344 -10.15 5.98 -1.88
N TRP A 345 -8.83 5.80 -1.83
CA TRP A 345 -8.12 5.64 -0.56
C TRP A 345 -8.33 6.81 0.42
N LYS A 346 -8.28 8.06 -0.06
CA LYS A 346 -8.53 9.24 0.79
C LYS A 346 -9.93 9.26 1.37
N LEU A 347 -10.95 8.90 0.59
CA LEU A 347 -12.33 8.83 1.07
C LEU A 347 -12.50 7.72 2.12
N LEU A 348 -11.84 6.57 1.94
CA LEU A 348 -11.80 5.50 2.94
C LEU A 348 -11.15 5.99 4.24
N PHE A 349 -10.03 6.71 4.16
CA PHE A 349 -9.36 7.26 5.33
C PHE A 349 -10.29 8.15 6.15
N THR A 350 -11.03 9.04 5.50
CA THR A 350 -12.04 9.88 6.17
C THR A 350 -13.15 9.05 6.79
N SER A 351 -13.60 8.00 6.11
CA SER A 351 -14.65 7.10 6.63
C SER A 351 -14.22 6.40 7.92
N TYR A 352 -12.95 5.96 8.03
CA TYR A 352 -12.42 5.36 9.26
C TYR A 352 -12.43 6.31 10.47
N PHE A 353 -12.39 7.62 10.27
CA PHE A 353 -12.58 8.58 11.37
C PHE A 353 -14.04 8.73 11.79
N LEU A 354 -14.97 8.58 10.84
CA LEU A 354 -16.41 8.75 11.09
C LEU A 354 -17.06 7.50 11.70
N ILE A 355 -16.65 6.30 11.28
CA ILE A 355 -17.29 5.03 11.67
C ILE A 355 -17.32 4.82 13.20
N PRO A 356 -16.23 5.04 13.97
CA PRO A 356 -16.26 4.84 15.43
C PRO A 356 -17.20 5.80 16.19
N LEU A 357 -17.65 6.88 15.55
CA LEU A 357 -18.62 7.80 16.13
C LEU A 357 -20.03 7.21 16.14
N ILE A 358 -20.34 6.28 15.21
CA ILE A 358 -21.64 5.62 15.15
C ILE A 358 -21.74 4.67 16.35
N ARG A 359 -22.57 5.01 17.34
CA ARG A 359 -22.81 4.22 18.56
C ARG A 359 -24.27 3.85 18.70
#